data_AF-A0A411PLF0-F1
#
_entry.id   AF-A0A411PLF0-F1
#
_cell.length_a   1.000
_cell.length_b   1.000
_cell.length_c   1.000
_cell.angle_alpha   90.00
_cell.angle_beta   90.00
_cell.angle_gamma   90.00
#
_symmetry.space_group_name_H-M   'P 1'
#
loop_
_entity.id
_entity.type
_entity.pdbx_description
1 polymer ?
#
loop_
_entity_poly.entity_id
_entity_poly.type
_entity_poly.pdbx_seq_one_letter_code
_entity_poly.pdbx_strand_id
1 'polypeptide(L)' 'MNKKQQMNKKMAKRAKAKKNKTAMPNPSSKPKERYISKAERAKLAAEQDTNLNEANTADAQTNADDQLSTDVAE' A
#
# COMPACT_ATOMS: atom_id res chain seq x y z
N MET A 1 41.24 4.36 -21.68
CA MET A 1 39.97 4.97 -21.21
C MET A 1 40.26 6.16 -20.31
N ASN A 2 39.53 7.25 -20.51
CA ASN A 2 39.56 8.42 -19.62
C ASN A 2 39.21 7.99 -18.19
N LYS A 3 39.88 8.57 -17.19
CA LYS A 3 39.70 8.28 -15.76
C LYS A 3 38.23 8.40 -15.31
N LYS A 4 37.49 9.37 -15.86
CA LYS A 4 36.04 9.54 -15.63
C LYS A 4 35.23 8.32 -16.10
N GLN A 5 35.52 7.81 -17.30
CA GLN A 5 34.82 6.64 -17.86
C GLN A 5 35.09 5.38 -17.03
N GLN A 6 36.32 5.20 -16.54
CA GLN A 6 36.65 4.06 -15.68
C GLN A 6 35.90 4.11 -14.35
N MET A 7 35.80 5.30 -13.75
CA MET A 7 35.04 5.51 -12.52
C MET A 7 33.56 5.17 -12.73
N ASN A 8 32.94 5.69 -13.79
CA ASN A 8 31.53 5.42 -14.10
C ASN A 8 31.27 3.92 -14.31
N LYS A 9 32.17 3.22 -15.04
CA LYS A 9 32.06 1.77 -15.23
C LYS A 9 32.16 0.99 -13.92
N LYS A 10 33.07 1.39 -13.02
CA LYS A 10 33.20 0.78 -11.69
C LYS A 10 31.95 1.02 -10.84
N MET A 11 31.40 2.24 -10.84
CA MET A 11 30.19 2.58 -10.10
C MET A 11 28.98 1.81 -10.63
N ALA A 12 28.80 1.73 -11.95
CA ALA A 12 27.74 0.94 -12.57
C ALA A 12 27.84 -0.55 -12.21
N LYS A 13 29.05 -1.13 -12.26
CA LYS A 13 29.29 -2.52 -11.86
C LYS A 13 28.93 -2.76 -10.39
N ARG A 14 29.33 -1.86 -9.49
CA ARG A 14 28.99 -1.92 -8.06
C ARG A 14 27.49 -1.80 -7.81
N ALA A 15 26.81 -0.89 -8.50
CA ALA A 15 25.36 -0.70 -8.37
C ALA A 15 24.57 -1.95 -8.82
N LYS A 16 24.96 -2.55 -9.95
CA LYS A 16 24.34 -3.80 -10.43
C LYS A 16 24.57 -4.97 -9.46
N ALA A 17 25.78 -5.11 -8.93
CA ALA A 17 26.09 -6.14 -7.94
C ALA A 17 25.29 -5.97 -6.64
N LYS A 18 25.05 -4.73 -6.18
CA LYS A 18 24.18 -4.46 -5.04
C LYS A 18 22.72 -4.88 -5.32
N LYS A 19 22.17 -4.48 -6.48
CA LYS A 19 20.80 -4.85 -6.89
C LYS A 19 20.59 -6.36 -7.06
N ASN A 20 21.61 -7.08 -7.53
CA ASN A 20 21.53 -8.54 -7.65
C ASN A 20 21.53 -9.27 -6.29
N LYS A 21 22.04 -8.64 -5.23
CA LYS A 21 22.08 -9.21 -3.88
C LYS A 21 20.82 -8.92 -3.06
N THR A 22 20.05 -7.91 -3.45
CA THR A 22 18.77 -7.62 -2.82
C THR A 22 17.74 -8.61 -3.35
N ALA A 23 17.17 -9.44 -2.47
CA ALA A 23 16.03 -10.28 -2.81
C ALA A 23 14.92 -9.38 -3.36
N MET A 24 14.42 -9.69 -4.55
CA MET A 24 13.29 -8.94 -5.09
C MET A 24 12.08 -9.18 -4.19
N PRO A 25 11.34 -8.13 -3.81
CA PRO A 25 10.11 -8.32 -3.07
C PRO A 25 9.18 -9.22 -3.89
N ASN A 26 8.72 -10.32 -3.28
CA ASN A 26 7.78 -11.21 -3.95
C ASN A 26 6.47 -10.44 -4.18
N PRO A 27 6.01 -10.25 -5.43
CA PRO A 27 4.74 -9.56 -5.71
C PRO A 27 3.54 -10.29 -5.11
N SER A 28 3.70 -11.57 -4.75
CA SER A 28 2.73 -12.38 -4.01
C SER A 28 2.99 -12.37 -2.49
N SER A 29 3.58 -11.33 -1.92
CA SER A 29 3.68 -11.15 -0.45
C SER A 29 2.31 -10.89 0.20
N LYS A 30 1.24 -10.80 -0.58
CA LYS A 30 -0.12 -10.97 -0.05
C LYS A 30 -0.26 -12.43 0.36
N PRO A 31 -0.54 -12.74 1.64
CA PRO A 31 -0.80 -14.10 2.05
C PRO A 31 -1.94 -14.63 1.19
N LYS A 32 -1.67 -15.71 0.42
CA LYS A 32 -2.73 -16.40 -0.32
C LYS A 32 -3.75 -16.84 0.70
N GLU A 33 -5.01 -16.46 0.49
CA GLU A 33 -6.14 -16.99 1.26
C GLU A 33 -6.16 -18.51 1.08
N ARG A 34 -5.60 -19.22 2.06
CA ARG A 34 -5.70 -20.67 2.12
C ARG A 34 -7.12 -21.00 2.55
N TYR A 35 -7.62 -22.17 2.14
CA TYR A 35 -8.92 -22.65 2.58
C TYR A 35 -8.92 -22.76 4.11
N ILE A 36 -9.55 -21.78 4.75
CA ILE A 36 -9.96 -21.83 6.15
C ILE A 36 -11.24 -22.64 6.26
N SER A 37 -11.42 -23.35 7.36
CA SER A 37 -12.64 -24.11 7.61
C SER A 37 -13.87 -23.17 7.67
N LYS A 38 -15.07 -23.70 7.41
CA LYS A 38 -16.31 -22.91 7.50
C LYS A 38 -16.49 -22.25 8.87
N ALA A 39 -16.04 -22.92 9.94
CA ALA A 39 -16.09 -22.40 11.30
C ALA A 39 -15.17 -21.19 11.50
N GLU A 40 -13.94 -21.25 10.96
CA GLU A 40 -12.97 -20.15 11.06
C GLU A 40 -13.40 -18.92 10.24
N ARG A 41 -14.07 -19.11 9.09
CA ARG A 41 -14.61 -18.00 8.31
C ARG A 41 -15.73 -17.26 9.04
N ALA A 42 -16.60 -17.98 9.73
CA ALA A 42 -17.67 -17.37 10.52
C ALA A 42 -17.11 -16.53 11.68
N LYS A 43 -16.04 -16.99 12.33
CA LYS A 43 -15.36 -16.27 13.41
C LYS A 43 -14.72 -14.97 12.91
N LEU A 44 -14.00 -15.03 11.79
CA LEU A 44 -13.36 -13.86 11.18
C LEU A 44 -14.37 -12.82 10.65
N ALA A 45 -15.50 -13.26 10.12
CA ALA A 45 -16.57 -12.34 9.70
C ALA A 45 -17.14 -11.56 10.90
N ALA A 46 -17.42 -12.25 12.01
CA ALA A 46 -17.89 -11.60 13.24
C ALA A 46 -16.86 -10.60 13.81
N GLU A 47 -15.56 -10.90 13.72
CA GLU A 47 -14.48 -10.00 14.17
C GLU A 47 -14.23 -8.81 13.22
N GLN A 48 -14.57 -8.92 11.93
CA GLN A 48 -14.45 -7.81 10.98
C GLN A 48 -15.63 -6.84 11.07
N ASP A 49 -16.85 -7.33 11.30
CA ASP A 49 -18.03 -6.49 11.46
C ASP A 49 -17.94 -5.58 12.69
N THR A 50 -17.31 -6.04 13.78
CA THR A 50 -17.09 -5.22 14.98
C THR A 50 -16.10 -4.09 14.75
N ASN A 51 -15.06 -4.29 13.93
CA ASN A 51 -14.05 -3.26 13.65
C ASN A 51 -14.53 -2.19 12.65
N LEU A 52 -15.41 -2.55 11.71
CA LEU A 52 -15.98 -1.60 10.74
C LEU A 52 -17.01 -0.65 11.38
N ASN A 53 -17.66 -1.07 12.46
CA ASN A 53 -18.64 -0.24 13.17
C ASN A 53 -17.96 0.86 14.01
N GLU A 54 -16.75 0.62 14.53
CA GLU A 54 -15.99 1.63 15.28
C GLU A 54 -15.38 2.70 14.36
N ALA A 55 -15.03 2.36 13.11
CA ALA A 55 -14.46 3.30 12.14
C ALA A 55 -15.49 4.28 11.54
N ASN A 56 -16.73 3.84 11.26
CA ASN A 56 -17.73 4.68 10.56
C ASN A 56 -18.29 5.85 11.40
N THR A 57 -18.15 5.81 12.73
CA THR A 57 -18.66 6.90 13.58
C THR A 57 -17.80 8.16 13.52
N ALA A 58 -16.55 8.06 13.06
CA ALA A 58 -15.62 9.18 13.01
C ALA A 58 -15.73 10.04 11.73
N ASP A 59 -16.22 9.48 10.62
CA ASP A 59 -16.19 10.14 9.30
C ASP A 59 -17.44 10.97 8.96
N ALA A 60 -18.51 10.90 9.77
CA ALA A 60 -19.79 11.53 9.44
C ALA A 60 -19.89 13.03 9.79
N GLN A 61 -19.00 13.59 10.60
CA GLN A 61 -19.12 14.99 11.09
C GLN A 61 -18.42 16.03 10.22
N THR A 62 -17.58 15.65 9.24
CA THR A 62 -16.72 16.59 8.52
C THR A 62 -17.29 17.10 7.19
N ASN A 63 -18.38 16.51 6.69
CA ASN A 63 -18.86 16.74 5.31
C ASN A 63 -20.10 17.65 5.19
N ALA A 64 -20.63 18.20 6.28
CA ALA A 64 -21.88 18.98 6.25
C ALA A 64 -21.70 20.49 5.95
N ASP A 65 -20.50 21.05 6.09
CA ASP A 65 -20.28 22.51 6.05
C ASP A 65 -19.87 23.08 4.66
N ASP A 66 -19.60 22.25 3.65
CA ASP A 66 -18.87 22.71 2.43
C ASP A 66 -19.76 22.99 1.19
N GLN A 67 -21.09 22.91 1.27
CA GLN A 67 -21.95 22.86 0.07
C GLN A 67 -22.86 24.08 -0.18
N LEU A 68 -22.63 25.24 0.46
CA LEU A 68 -23.55 26.40 0.35
C LEU A 68 -23.00 27.65 -0.38
N SER A 69 -21.86 27.59 -1.06
CA SER A 69 -21.11 28.82 -1.42
C SER A 69 -20.83 29.13 -2.91
N THR A 70 -21.46 28.47 -3.89
CA THR A 70 -21.15 28.78 -5.29
C THR A 70 -22.36 28.68 -6.24
N ASP A 71 -23.20 29.70 -6.29
CA ASP A 71 -24.05 30.00 -7.46
C ASP A 71 -24.36 31.51 -7.52
N VAL A 72 -23.38 32.29 -7.99
CA VAL A 72 -23.57 33.66 -8.49
C VAL A 72 -22.69 33.86 -9.72
N ALA A 73 -23.32 34.39 -10.78
CA ALA A 73 -22.79 34.90 -12.05
C ALA A 73 -22.64 33.90 -13.22
N GLU A 74 -23.58 33.94 -14.17
CA GLU A 74 -23.38 34.66 -15.45
C GLU A 74 -24.74 35.11 -16.03
#